data_AF-A0A1X7JU69-F1
#
_entry.id   AF-A0A1X7JU69-F1
#
_cell.length_a   1.000
_cell.length_b   1.000
_cell.length_c   1.000
_cell.angle_alpha   90.00
_cell.angle_beta   90.00
_cell.angle_gamma   90.00
#
_symmetry.space_group_name_H-M   'P 1'
#
loop_
_entity.id
_entity.type
_entity.pdbx_description
1 polymer ?
#
loop_
_entity_poly.entity_id
_entity_poly.type
_entity_poly.pdbx_seq_one_letter_code
_entity_poly.pdbx_strand_id
1 'polypeptide(L)'
;MTELRELVLSSELEDRRELLLARGLSVPIGEGTMLGAFEGDRLVGTGSLIGSVIQGVAVEPELEGEGVAVSLISSLISRAVSLGMGHLFLFTKPSEERSFCHMGFSPVVSVEGASLLEWGRPGIEDFRSSLRAMAPGRPCGAVVVNCNPFTLGHRWLIERASQGAEEVFVMVVEEDRSVFPFADRFRLVKEGVADLSNVRVIPSGPYVISSATFPTYFTKGGEASSVHASLDLKLFATRIAPPLWVVRRFVGSEPICPLTGVYNRIMKETLPPLGIEVVELRRIESGEQVVSASLVRELLSRGEMEQVRKLVPDVTWAYLVERAKKIKE
;
A
#
# COMPACT_ATOMS: atom_id res chain seq x y z
N MET A 1 -38.63 3.87 6.34
CA MET A 1 -37.84 4.76 5.47
C MET A 1 -36.45 4.79 6.07
N THR A 2 -35.44 4.43 5.29
CA THR A 2 -34.07 4.34 5.77
C THR A 2 -33.44 5.73 5.80
N GLU A 3 -32.91 6.14 6.94
CA GLU A 3 -32.18 7.40 7.11
C GLU A 3 -30.67 7.13 7.16
N LEU A 4 -29.88 7.96 6.48
CA LEU A 4 -28.41 7.90 6.54
C LEU A 4 -27.87 9.00 7.46
N ARG A 5 -27.04 8.63 8.43
CA ARG A 5 -26.35 9.59 9.30
C ARG A 5 -24.94 9.14 9.65
N GLU A 6 -24.12 10.09 10.07
CA GLU A 6 -22.77 9.81 10.58
C GLU A 6 -22.86 9.17 11.96
N LEU A 7 -22.06 8.14 12.20
CA LEU A 7 -22.00 7.42 13.47
C LEU A 7 -21.04 8.16 14.40
N VAL A 8 -21.57 8.67 15.51
CA VAL A 8 -20.80 9.48 16.47
C VAL A 8 -20.98 9.02 17.91
N LEU A 9 -22.04 8.28 18.21
CA LEU A 9 -22.31 7.79 19.55
C LEU A 9 -21.64 6.44 19.80
N SER A 10 -21.14 6.22 21.01
CA SER A 10 -20.51 4.95 21.39
C SER A 10 -21.45 3.74 21.22
N SER A 11 -22.76 3.93 21.44
CA SER A 11 -23.76 2.87 21.22
C SER A 11 -23.87 2.49 19.76
N GLU A 12 -23.91 3.47 18.86
CA GLU A 12 -23.99 3.22 17.41
C GLU A 12 -22.73 2.55 16.87
N LEU A 13 -21.56 2.84 17.46
CA LEU A 13 -20.31 2.18 17.11
C LEU A 13 -20.29 0.71 17.55
N GLU A 14 -20.95 0.37 18.66
CA GLU A 14 -21.13 -1.03 19.07
C GLU A 14 -22.14 -1.74 18.17
N ASP A 15 -23.28 -1.13 17.84
CA ASP A 15 -24.25 -1.69 16.89
C ASP A 15 -23.59 -1.97 15.53
N ARG A 16 -22.75 -1.03 15.05
CA ARG A 16 -21.94 -1.21 13.84
C ARG A 16 -21.00 -2.40 13.96
N ARG A 17 -20.33 -2.56 15.10
CA ARG A 17 -19.41 -3.67 15.33
C ARG A 17 -20.15 -4.99 15.31
N GLU A 18 -21.32 -5.08 15.93
CA GLU A 18 -22.17 -6.27 15.91
C GLU A 18 -22.61 -6.63 14.49
N LEU A 19 -23.08 -5.65 13.71
CA LEU A 19 -23.48 -5.84 12.32
C LEU A 19 -22.32 -6.34 11.45
N LEU A 20 -21.14 -5.73 11.56
CA LEU A 20 -19.95 -6.17 10.83
C LEU A 20 -19.57 -7.61 11.17
N LEU A 21 -19.55 -7.96 12.46
CA LEU A 21 -19.23 -9.31 12.93
C LEU A 21 -20.25 -10.35 12.44
N ALA A 22 -21.54 -10.01 12.44
CA ALA A 22 -22.60 -10.87 11.89
C ALA A 22 -22.42 -11.16 10.40
N ARG A 23 -21.84 -10.20 9.65
CA ARG A 23 -21.46 -10.36 8.23
C ARG A 23 -20.07 -10.99 8.03
N GLY A 24 -19.43 -11.42 9.11
CA GLY A 24 -18.11 -12.04 9.10
C GLY A 24 -17.00 -11.07 8.70
N LEU A 25 -17.19 -9.79 9.01
CA LEU A 25 -16.20 -8.72 8.86
C LEU A 25 -15.70 -8.30 10.25
N SER A 26 -14.43 -7.91 10.35
CA SER A 26 -13.94 -7.19 11.54
C SER A 26 -14.11 -5.69 11.37
N VAL A 27 -13.86 -4.92 12.42
CA VAL A 27 -13.99 -3.45 12.37
C VAL A 27 -12.79 -2.86 11.63
N PRO A 28 -13.01 -2.07 10.55
CA PRO A 28 -11.95 -1.30 9.90
C PRO A 28 -11.16 -0.44 10.90
N ILE A 29 -9.83 -0.47 10.79
CA ILE A 29 -8.93 0.33 11.63
C ILE A 29 -8.58 1.63 10.90
N GLY A 30 -8.73 2.75 11.59
CA GLY A 30 -8.33 4.08 11.10
C GLY A 30 -9.39 5.14 11.38
N GLU A 31 -8.98 6.40 11.34
CA GLU A 31 -9.87 7.54 11.47
C GLU A 31 -10.47 7.89 10.10
N GLY A 32 -11.76 8.23 10.07
CA GLY A 32 -12.49 8.50 8.85
C GLY A 32 -13.98 8.70 9.09
N THR A 33 -14.73 8.98 8.02
CA THR A 33 -16.19 9.11 8.11
C THR A 33 -16.83 7.73 8.19
N MET A 34 -17.72 7.53 9.16
CA MET A 34 -18.48 6.29 9.34
C MET A 34 -19.96 6.61 9.18
N LEU A 35 -20.62 5.99 8.22
CA LEU A 35 -22.06 6.17 7.99
C LEU A 35 -22.84 4.95 8.48
N GLY A 36 -24.02 5.22 9.02
CA GLY A 36 -25.02 4.23 9.35
C GLY A 36 -26.31 4.48 8.58
N ALA A 37 -26.97 3.39 8.19
CA ALA A 37 -28.31 3.37 7.66
C ALA A 37 -29.25 2.88 8.76
N PHE A 38 -30.32 3.63 9.04
CA PHE A 38 -31.21 3.38 10.16
C PHE A 38 -32.65 3.21 9.72
N GLU A 39 -33.35 2.25 10.32
CA GLU A 39 -34.81 2.18 10.34
C GLU A 39 -35.32 2.48 11.75
N GLY A 40 -35.77 3.72 11.97
CA GLY A 40 -36.01 4.21 13.33
C GLY A 40 -34.68 4.31 14.08
N ASP A 41 -34.58 3.66 15.25
CA ASP A 41 -33.35 3.61 16.04
C ASP A 41 -32.46 2.40 15.72
N ARG A 42 -32.92 1.49 14.85
CA ARG A 42 -32.18 0.28 14.50
C ARG A 42 -31.18 0.56 13.39
N LEU A 43 -29.90 0.25 13.61
CA LEU A 43 -28.87 0.26 12.58
C LEU A 43 -29.04 -0.96 11.67
N VAL A 44 -29.35 -0.72 10.39
CA VAL A 44 -29.60 -1.77 9.39
C VAL A 44 -28.51 -1.85 8.31
N GLY A 45 -27.58 -0.90 8.30
CA GLY A 45 -26.46 -0.88 7.37
C GLY A 45 -25.36 0.07 7.82
N THR A 46 -24.14 -0.14 7.33
CA THR A 46 -22.99 0.70 7.65
C THR A 46 -21.96 0.69 6.52
N GLY A 47 -21.14 1.72 6.47
CA GLY A 47 -20.00 1.84 5.58
C GLY A 47 -19.05 2.92 6.08
N SER A 48 -17.76 2.79 5.76
CA SER A 48 -16.73 3.73 6.23
C SER A 48 -15.85 4.22 5.08
N LEU A 49 -15.43 5.48 5.16
CA LEU A 49 -14.42 6.08 4.28
C LEU A 49 -13.19 6.42 5.14
N ILE A 50 -12.12 5.64 4.99
CA ILE A 50 -10.86 5.81 5.71
C ILE A 50 -9.78 6.19 4.70
N GLY A 51 -9.31 7.45 4.76
CA GLY A 51 -8.52 8.04 3.68
C GLY A 51 -9.28 7.99 2.36
N SER A 52 -8.66 7.44 1.31
CA SER A 52 -9.27 7.22 -0.01
C SER A 52 -9.91 5.83 -0.16
N VAL A 53 -10.07 5.06 0.93
CA VAL A 53 -10.55 3.68 0.87
C VAL A 53 -11.94 3.57 1.49
N ILE A 54 -12.91 3.05 0.72
CA ILE A 54 -14.21 2.63 1.24
C ILE A 54 -14.06 1.23 1.84
N GLN A 55 -14.49 1.08 3.08
CA GLN A 55 -14.28 -0.12 3.90
C GLN A 55 -15.50 -0.43 4.78
N GLY A 56 -15.60 -1.68 5.22
CA GLY A 56 -16.61 -2.11 6.19
C GLY A 56 -18.04 -1.85 5.73
N VAL A 57 -18.32 -2.08 4.44
CA VAL A 57 -19.70 -1.97 3.94
C VAL A 57 -20.46 -3.24 4.31
N ALA A 58 -21.51 -3.09 5.11
CA ALA A 58 -22.37 -4.19 5.55
C ALA A 58 -23.83 -3.71 5.62
N VAL A 59 -24.75 -4.60 5.27
CA VAL A 59 -26.20 -4.40 5.35
C VAL A 59 -26.80 -5.66 5.98
N GLU A 60 -27.89 -5.50 6.71
CA GLU A 60 -28.66 -6.63 7.23
C GLU A 60 -29.16 -7.53 6.09
N PRO A 61 -29.10 -8.87 6.25
CA PRO A 61 -29.50 -9.82 5.19
C PRO A 61 -30.91 -9.59 4.66
N GLU A 62 -31.84 -9.19 5.53
CA GLU A 62 -33.24 -8.96 5.20
C GLU A 62 -33.45 -7.78 4.24
N LEU A 63 -32.50 -6.84 4.20
CA LEU A 63 -32.56 -5.65 3.34
C LEU A 63 -31.58 -5.74 2.15
N GLU A 64 -31.02 -6.92 1.88
CA GLU A 64 -30.21 -7.15 0.69
C GLU A 64 -31.06 -6.94 -0.58
N GLY A 65 -30.56 -6.12 -1.51
CA GLY A 65 -31.27 -5.78 -2.73
C GLY A 65 -32.25 -4.61 -2.60
N GLU A 66 -32.46 -4.06 -1.40
CA GLU A 66 -33.34 -2.90 -1.17
C GLU A 66 -32.65 -1.54 -1.38
N GLY A 67 -31.41 -1.53 -1.89
CA GLY A 67 -30.70 -0.30 -2.23
C GLY A 67 -30.01 0.40 -1.06
N VAL A 68 -30.04 -0.16 0.16
CA VAL A 68 -29.34 0.39 1.34
C VAL A 68 -27.83 0.51 1.09
N ALA A 69 -27.20 -0.56 0.58
CA ALA A 69 -25.77 -0.57 0.26
C ALA A 69 -25.41 0.49 -0.80
N VAL A 70 -26.24 0.63 -1.83
CA VAL A 70 -26.07 1.66 -2.87
C VAL A 70 -26.11 3.05 -2.24
N SER A 71 -27.10 3.32 -1.39
CA SER A 71 -27.28 4.62 -0.73
C SER A 71 -26.10 4.98 0.17
N LEU A 72 -25.58 4.00 0.94
CA LEU A 72 -24.37 4.17 1.75
C LEU A 72 -23.16 4.51 0.88
N ILE A 73 -22.92 3.74 -0.18
CA ILE A 73 -21.77 3.93 -1.06
C ILE A 73 -21.85 5.26 -1.81
N SER A 74 -23.00 5.63 -2.35
CA SER A 74 -23.22 6.92 -2.99
C SER A 74 -22.98 8.09 -2.04
N SER A 75 -23.37 7.94 -0.77
CA SER A 75 -23.13 8.96 0.26
C SER A 75 -21.66 9.07 0.64
N LEU A 76 -20.95 7.95 0.76
CA LEU A 76 -19.50 7.93 0.99
C LEU A 76 -18.71 8.54 -0.18
N ILE A 77 -19.10 8.23 -1.42
CA ILE A 77 -18.51 8.84 -2.63
C ILE A 77 -18.76 10.35 -2.62
N SER A 78 -19.99 10.78 -2.35
CA SER A 78 -20.34 12.22 -2.30
C SER A 78 -19.54 12.94 -1.22
N ARG A 79 -19.38 12.31 -0.05
CA ARG A 79 -18.51 12.82 1.02
C ARG A 79 -17.06 12.93 0.55
N ALA A 80 -16.54 11.91 -0.11
CA ALA A 80 -15.16 11.93 -0.59
C ALA A 80 -14.92 13.05 -1.60
N VAL A 81 -15.83 13.22 -2.56
CA VAL A 81 -15.80 14.32 -3.54
C VAL A 81 -15.84 15.68 -2.85
N SER A 82 -16.67 15.85 -1.80
CA SER A 82 -16.71 17.11 -1.03
C SER A 82 -15.39 17.44 -0.31
N LEU A 83 -14.56 16.42 -0.06
CA LEU A 83 -13.21 16.54 0.52
C LEU A 83 -12.12 16.68 -0.56
N GLY A 84 -12.50 16.82 -1.83
CA GLY A 84 -11.57 16.95 -2.96
C GLY A 84 -10.96 15.64 -3.43
N MET A 85 -11.46 14.47 -2.98
CA MET A 85 -10.97 13.17 -3.40
C MET A 85 -11.68 12.73 -4.69
N GLY A 86 -10.93 12.70 -5.80
CA GLY A 86 -11.42 12.29 -7.11
C GLY A 86 -11.21 10.80 -7.45
N HIS A 87 -10.50 10.06 -6.60
CA HIS A 87 -10.17 8.65 -6.79
C HIS A 87 -10.30 7.90 -5.47
N LEU A 88 -10.96 6.74 -5.51
CA LEU A 88 -11.25 5.91 -4.34
C LEU A 88 -10.92 4.45 -4.62
N PHE A 89 -10.54 3.75 -3.56
CA PHE A 89 -10.34 2.31 -3.57
C PHE A 89 -11.41 1.59 -2.77
N LEU A 90 -11.69 0.36 -3.17
CA LEU A 90 -12.53 -0.55 -2.43
C LEU A 90 -11.92 -1.95 -2.44
N PHE A 91 -11.73 -2.50 -1.25
CA PHE A 91 -11.27 -3.87 -1.08
C PHE A 91 -12.43 -4.73 -0.63
N THR A 92 -12.67 -5.84 -1.31
CA THR A 92 -13.79 -6.74 -0.99
C THR A 92 -13.46 -8.19 -1.32
N LYS A 93 -14.39 -9.11 -1.02
CA LYS A 93 -14.30 -10.50 -1.47
C LYS A 93 -14.61 -10.58 -2.97
N PRO A 94 -13.98 -11.50 -3.72
CA PRO A 94 -14.28 -11.69 -5.14
C PRO A 94 -15.76 -11.95 -5.47
N SER A 95 -16.51 -12.57 -4.54
CA SER A 95 -17.96 -12.81 -4.70
C SER A 95 -18.78 -11.52 -4.83
N GLU A 96 -18.30 -10.42 -4.24
CA GLU A 96 -19.02 -9.15 -4.17
C GLU A 96 -18.66 -8.19 -5.30
N GLU A 97 -17.64 -8.49 -6.11
CA GLU A 97 -17.10 -7.60 -7.15
C GLU A 97 -18.21 -7.07 -8.07
N ARG A 98 -19.10 -7.97 -8.55
CA ARG A 98 -20.20 -7.59 -9.45
C ARG A 98 -21.15 -6.57 -8.84
N SER A 99 -21.40 -6.63 -7.53
CA SER A 99 -22.28 -5.68 -6.84
C SER A 99 -21.70 -4.26 -6.91
N PHE A 100 -20.41 -4.12 -6.59
CA PHE A 100 -19.71 -2.83 -6.64
C PHE A 100 -19.51 -2.31 -8.06
N CYS A 101 -19.38 -3.18 -9.06
CA CYS A 101 -19.34 -2.76 -10.46
C CYS A 101 -20.63 -2.04 -10.89
N HIS A 102 -21.80 -2.50 -10.44
CA HIS A 102 -23.07 -1.80 -10.71
C HIS A 102 -23.14 -0.42 -10.02
N MET A 103 -22.30 -0.18 -9.02
CA MET A 103 -22.18 1.10 -8.31
C MET A 103 -21.07 1.99 -8.88
N GLY A 104 -20.52 1.63 -10.06
CA GLY A 104 -19.55 2.43 -10.80
C GLY A 104 -18.08 2.15 -10.47
N PHE A 105 -17.79 1.15 -9.63
CA PHE A 105 -16.42 0.72 -9.40
C PHE A 105 -15.89 -0.14 -10.56
N SER A 106 -14.60 -0.05 -10.84
CA SER A 106 -13.91 -0.84 -11.86
C SER A 106 -12.92 -1.82 -11.20
N PRO A 107 -12.92 -3.11 -11.58
CA PRO A 107 -11.95 -4.07 -11.05
C PRO A 107 -10.51 -3.76 -11.47
N VAL A 108 -9.61 -3.71 -10.50
CA VAL A 108 -8.17 -3.50 -10.72
C VAL A 108 -7.43 -4.84 -10.70
N VAL A 109 -7.61 -5.62 -9.65
CA VAL A 109 -7.00 -6.96 -9.49
C VAL A 109 -7.85 -7.81 -8.55
N SER A 110 -7.82 -9.12 -8.75
CA SER A 110 -8.51 -10.10 -7.90
C SER A 110 -7.63 -11.32 -7.66
N VAL A 111 -7.61 -11.82 -6.43
CA VAL A 111 -6.94 -13.05 -5.97
C VAL A 111 -7.92 -13.85 -5.11
N GLU A 112 -7.53 -15.06 -4.72
CA GLU A 112 -8.29 -15.79 -3.72
C GLU A 112 -8.40 -14.97 -2.41
N GLY A 113 -9.63 -14.77 -1.94
CA GLY A 113 -9.93 -14.03 -0.72
C GLY A 113 -10.05 -12.51 -0.86
N ALA A 114 -9.52 -11.87 -1.92
CA ALA A 114 -9.57 -10.40 -2.05
C ALA A 114 -9.67 -9.89 -3.49
N SER A 115 -10.35 -8.76 -3.66
CA SER A 115 -10.41 -7.98 -4.89
C SER A 115 -10.24 -6.50 -4.58
N LEU A 116 -9.41 -5.83 -5.38
CA LEU A 116 -9.25 -4.39 -5.38
C LEU A 116 -10.03 -3.81 -6.55
N LEU A 117 -10.93 -2.90 -6.24
CA LEU A 117 -11.67 -2.10 -7.19
C LEU A 117 -11.34 -0.62 -6.98
N GLU A 118 -11.59 0.19 -7.99
CA GLU A 118 -11.41 1.64 -7.94
C GLU A 118 -12.61 2.39 -8.46
N TRP A 119 -12.77 3.63 -8.03
CA TRP A 119 -13.77 4.57 -8.54
C TRP A 119 -13.13 5.93 -8.80
N GLY A 120 -13.59 6.61 -9.85
CA GLY A 120 -13.13 7.97 -10.19
C GLY A 120 -11.84 8.00 -11.01
N ARG A 121 -11.17 9.16 -11.05
CA ARG A 121 -9.99 9.42 -11.88
C ARG A 121 -8.98 10.34 -11.17
N PRO A 122 -7.67 10.27 -11.52
CA PRO A 122 -7.05 9.32 -12.47
C PRO A 122 -7.09 7.87 -11.93
N GLY A 123 -7.33 6.91 -12.81
CA GLY A 123 -7.46 5.49 -12.47
C GLY A 123 -6.27 4.62 -12.92
N ILE A 124 -6.40 3.29 -12.85
CA ILE A 124 -5.29 2.37 -13.11
C ILE A 124 -4.79 2.51 -14.54
N GLU A 125 -5.68 2.76 -15.50
CA GLU A 125 -5.30 2.91 -16.90
C GLU A 125 -4.57 4.24 -17.18
N ASP A 126 -4.87 5.30 -16.43
CA ASP A 126 -4.13 6.56 -16.49
C ASP A 126 -2.71 6.36 -15.91
N PHE A 127 -2.61 5.65 -14.78
CA PHE A 127 -1.32 5.28 -14.18
C PHE A 127 -0.50 4.37 -15.11
N ARG A 128 -1.10 3.35 -15.71
CA ARG A 128 -0.42 2.49 -16.71
C ARG A 128 0.07 3.29 -17.91
N SER A 129 -0.66 4.32 -18.31
CA SER A 129 -0.27 5.18 -19.43
C SER A 129 0.90 6.09 -19.06
N SER A 130 0.95 6.62 -17.84
CA SER A 130 2.13 7.37 -17.35
C SER A 130 3.37 6.47 -17.24
N LEU A 131 3.22 5.21 -16.82
CA LEU A 131 4.30 4.24 -16.81
C LEU A 131 4.82 3.94 -18.23
N ARG A 132 3.92 3.71 -19.20
CA ARG A 132 4.30 3.50 -20.61
C ARG A 132 5.09 4.67 -21.18
N ALA A 133 4.73 5.91 -20.83
CA ALA A 133 5.44 7.09 -21.28
C ALA A 133 6.89 7.17 -20.77
N MET A 134 7.22 6.48 -19.67
CA MET A 134 8.57 6.40 -19.13
C MET A 134 9.34 5.17 -19.61
N ALA A 135 8.67 4.19 -20.20
CA ALA A 135 9.28 2.90 -20.50
C ALA A 135 10.33 3.00 -21.62
N PRO A 136 11.47 2.29 -21.50
CA PRO A 136 12.52 2.33 -22.51
C PRO A 136 12.23 1.41 -23.72
N GLY A 137 11.11 0.67 -23.71
CA GLY A 137 10.75 -0.26 -24.79
C GLY A 137 11.59 -1.54 -24.84
N ARG A 138 12.30 -1.87 -23.77
CA ARG A 138 13.17 -3.04 -23.64
C ARG A 138 13.08 -3.65 -22.23
N PRO A 139 13.44 -4.93 -22.03
CA PRO A 139 13.40 -5.58 -20.72
C PRO A 139 14.17 -4.82 -19.63
N CYS A 140 13.52 -4.62 -18.48
CA CYS A 140 14.03 -3.86 -17.34
C CYS A 140 13.98 -4.66 -16.03
N GLY A 141 14.77 -4.20 -15.07
CA GLY A 141 14.68 -4.56 -13.66
C GLY A 141 13.78 -3.61 -12.87
N ALA A 142 13.26 -4.07 -11.73
CA ALA A 142 12.58 -3.21 -10.77
C ALA A 142 12.97 -3.50 -9.32
N VAL A 143 13.16 -2.44 -8.55
CA VAL A 143 13.25 -2.42 -7.09
C VAL A 143 12.09 -1.57 -6.56
N VAL A 144 11.17 -2.12 -5.76
CA VAL A 144 10.24 -1.29 -4.96
C VAL A 144 10.71 -1.23 -3.52
N VAL A 145 10.75 -0.01 -2.98
CA VAL A 145 11.34 0.31 -1.69
C VAL A 145 10.50 1.33 -0.94
N ASN A 146 10.39 1.19 0.38
CA ASN A 146 9.80 2.24 1.22
C ASN A 146 10.84 3.30 1.62
N CYS A 147 12.06 2.89 1.99
CA CYS A 147 13.14 3.81 2.39
C CYS A 147 12.75 4.79 3.51
N ASN A 148 12.33 4.27 4.65
CA ASN A 148 11.89 5.04 5.83
C ASN A 148 12.91 4.94 6.99
N PRO A 149 14.14 5.47 6.90
CA PRO A 149 14.71 6.29 5.82
C PRO A 149 15.48 5.45 4.78
N PHE A 150 16.09 6.11 3.79
CA PHE A 150 17.07 5.50 2.88
C PHE A 150 18.32 5.07 3.67
N THR A 151 18.86 3.88 3.42
CA THR A 151 19.97 3.30 4.20
C THR A 151 21.01 2.71 3.27
N LEU A 152 22.21 2.38 3.80
CA LEU A 152 23.24 1.69 3.02
C LEU A 152 22.76 0.33 2.49
N GLY A 153 21.84 -0.33 3.21
CA GLY A 153 21.19 -1.55 2.75
C GLY A 153 20.33 -1.32 1.49
N HIS A 154 19.56 -0.22 1.44
CA HIS A 154 18.81 0.15 0.24
C HIS A 154 19.73 0.52 -0.92
N ARG A 155 20.75 1.35 -0.64
CA ARG A 155 21.76 1.75 -1.62
C ARG A 155 22.40 0.53 -2.28
N TRP A 156 22.87 -0.42 -1.48
CA TRP A 156 23.48 -1.65 -1.99
C TRP A 156 22.52 -2.50 -2.81
N LEU A 157 21.26 -2.66 -2.37
CA LEU A 157 20.26 -3.40 -3.13
C LEU A 157 20.08 -2.80 -4.54
N ILE A 158 19.98 -1.47 -4.62
CA ILE A 158 19.80 -0.77 -5.90
C ILE A 158 21.05 -0.89 -6.78
N GLU A 159 22.25 -0.77 -6.20
CA GLU A 159 23.50 -0.93 -6.92
C GLU A 159 23.70 -2.36 -7.46
N ARG A 160 23.27 -3.38 -6.71
CA ARG A 160 23.28 -4.76 -7.21
C ARG A 160 22.22 -5.01 -8.28
N ALA A 161 21.04 -4.42 -8.12
CA ALA A 161 20.02 -4.46 -9.17
C ALA A 161 20.53 -3.81 -10.46
N SER A 162 21.24 -2.68 -10.36
CA SER A 162 21.78 -1.95 -11.52
C SER A 162 22.89 -2.72 -12.25
N GLN A 163 23.63 -3.58 -11.55
CA GLN A 163 24.57 -4.52 -12.17
C GLN A 163 23.87 -5.71 -12.85
N GLY A 164 22.66 -6.04 -12.40
CA GLY A 164 21.88 -7.19 -12.84
C GLY A 164 20.88 -6.91 -13.96
N ALA A 165 20.77 -5.68 -14.48
CA ALA A 165 19.86 -5.34 -15.57
C ALA A 165 20.37 -4.12 -16.36
N GLU A 166 20.02 -4.04 -17.64
CA GLU A 166 20.40 -2.88 -18.48
C GLU A 166 19.79 -1.58 -17.99
N GLU A 167 18.58 -1.62 -17.43
CA GLU A 167 17.88 -0.48 -16.86
C GLU A 167 17.05 -0.94 -15.66
N VAL A 168 17.02 -0.13 -14.59
CA VAL A 168 16.33 -0.46 -13.34
C VAL A 168 15.41 0.68 -12.93
N PHE A 169 14.13 0.36 -12.76
CA PHE A 169 13.18 1.26 -12.10
C PHE A 169 13.23 1.07 -10.59
N VAL A 170 13.49 2.15 -9.85
CA VAL A 170 13.35 2.18 -8.39
C VAL A 170 12.04 2.86 -8.05
N MET A 171 11.05 2.07 -7.65
CA MET A 171 9.71 2.55 -7.29
C MET A 171 9.66 2.84 -5.79
N VAL A 172 9.52 4.11 -5.42
CA VAL A 172 9.43 4.52 -4.02
C VAL A 172 7.98 4.54 -3.58
N VAL A 173 7.65 3.76 -2.54
CA VAL A 173 6.28 3.64 -2.02
C VAL A 173 5.77 5.01 -1.55
N GLU A 174 4.64 5.46 -2.08
CA GLU A 174 4.08 6.79 -1.79
C GLU A 174 3.37 6.91 -0.44
N GLU A 175 2.89 5.78 0.10
CA GLU A 175 2.14 5.76 1.37
C GLU A 175 2.88 6.49 2.51
N ASP A 176 2.20 7.46 3.13
CA ASP A 176 2.82 8.41 4.07
C ASP A 176 2.50 8.12 5.55
N ARG A 177 2.37 6.85 5.92
CA ARG A 177 2.37 6.38 7.33
C ARG A 177 3.79 6.24 7.92
N SER A 178 4.77 6.88 7.28
CA SER A 178 6.20 6.76 7.60
C SER A 178 6.65 7.89 8.55
N VAL A 179 7.71 7.64 9.33
CA VAL A 179 8.35 8.70 10.16
C VAL A 179 9.03 9.75 9.27
N PHE A 180 9.47 9.31 8.10
CA PHE A 180 10.02 10.14 7.04
C PHE A 180 8.97 10.34 5.94
N PRO A 181 8.56 11.60 5.66
CA PRO A 181 7.58 11.90 4.63
C PRO A 181 7.97 11.39 3.24
N PHE A 182 7.00 11.04 2.39
CA PHE A 182 7.27 10.58 1.03
C PHE A 182 8.21 11.50 0.24
N ALA A 183 7.97 12.81 0.26
CA ALA A 183 8.80 13.77 -0.48
C ALA A 183 10.28 13.70 -0.08
N ASP A 184 10.55 13.54 1.22
CA ASP A 184 11.91 13.38 1.74
C ASP A 184 12.50 12.03 1.33
N ARG A 185 11.75 10.93 1.50
CA ARG A 185 12.21 9.58 1.11
C ARG A 185 12.55 9.52 -0.38
N PHE A 186 11.68 10.06 -1.23
CA PHE A 186 11.86 10.11 -2.67
C PHE A 186 13.12 10.89 -3.06
N ARG A 187 13.31 12.08 -2.46
CA ARG A 187 14.50 12.90 -2.67
C ARG A 187 15.77 12.17 -2.25
N LEU A 188 15.78 11.58 -1.06
CA LEU A 188 16.94 10.84 -0.54
C LEU A 188 17.32 9.65 -1.41
N VAL A 189 16.34 8.91 -1.93
CA VAL A 189 16.59 7.81 -2.85
C VAL A 189 17.18 8.36 -4.16
N LYS A 190 16.58 9.41 -4.73
CA LYS A 190 17.02 10.01 -6.00
C LYS A 190 18.44 10.55 -5.94
N GLU A 191 18.77 11.34 -4.91
CA GLU A 191 20.12 11.86 -4.70
C GLU A 191 21.10 10.72 -4.37
N GLY A 192 20.65 9.76 -3.57
CA GLY A 192 21.47 8.65 -3.10
C GLY A 192 21.82 7.60 -4.16
N VAL A 193 21.28 7.68 -5.37
CA VAL A 193 21.60 6.77 -6.50
C VAL A 193 21.93 7.52 -7.79
N ALA A 194 22.16 8.84 -7.71
CA ALA A 194 22.36 9.70 -8.87
C ALA A 194 23.59 9.35 -9.72
N ASP A 195 24.56 8.64 -9.14
CA ASP A 195 25.75 8.13 -9.83
C ASP A 195 25.49 6.88 -10.68
N LEU A 196 24.33 6.20 -10.49
CA LEU A 196 23.95 5.01 -11.26
C LEU A 196 23.19 5.41 -12.53
N SER A 197 23.90 5.48 -13.66
CA SER A 197 23.37 6.00 -14.94
C SER A 197 22.20 5.21 -15.53
N ASN A 198 22.03 3.95 -15.14
CA ASN A 198 20.97 3.06 -15.61
C ASN A 198 19.82 2.89 -14.60
N VAL A 199 19.77 3.71 -13.56
CA VAL A 199 18.72 3.66 -12.53
C VAL A 199 17.78 4.85 -12.70
N ARG A 200 16.47 4.58 -12.75
CA ARG A 200 15.43 5.60 -12.76
C ARG A 200 14.55 5.49 -11.53
N VAL A 201 14.58 6.52 -10.69
CA VAL A 201 13.73 6.61 -9.49
C VAL A 201 12.38 7.21 -9.87
N ILE A 202 11.30 6.48 -9.59
CA ILE A 202 9.91 6.89 -9.88
C ILE A 202 9.02 6.71 -8.65
N PRO A 203 7.97 7.54 -8.50
CA PRO A 203 6.91 7.26 -7.53
C PRO A 203 6.26 5.91 -7.85
N SER A 204 5.82 5.18 -6.82
CA SER A 204 5.17 3.88 -7.01
C SER A 204 3.75 3.97 -7.57
N GLY A 205 3.13 5.14 -7.56
CA GLY A 205 1.69 5.28 -7.67
C GLY A 205 0.97 4.84 -6.39
N PRO A 206 -0.34 5.07 -6.32
CA PRO A 206 -1.19 4.58 -5.24
C PRO A 206 -1.47 3.06 -5.32
N TYR A 207 -0.94 2.39 -6.35
CA TYR A 207 -1.23 0.98 -6.64
C TYR A 207 -0.21 0.01 -6.05
N VAL A 208 0.91 0.46 -5.48
CA VAL A 208 1.75 -0.42 -4.65
C VAL A 208 1.16 -0.46 -3.25
N ILE A 209 0.57 -1.61 -2.89
CA ILE A 209 -0.23 -1.78 -1.69
C ILE A 209 0.70 -2.03 -0.53
N SER A 210 0.80 -1.07 0.40
CA SER A 210 1.53 -1.27 1.64
C SER A 210 0.76 -2.21 2.58
N SER A 211 1.47 -3.10 3.28
CA SER A 211 0.86 -3.92 4.33
C SER A 211 0.26 -3.07 5.45
N ALA A 212 0.77 -1.84 5.66
CA ALA A 212 0.26 -0.92 6.67
C ALA A 212 -1.11 -0.30 6.31
N THR A 213 -1.51 -0.35 5.04
CA THR A 213 -2.79 0.22 4.55
C THR A 213 -3.72 -0.82 3.94
N PHE A 214 -3.25 -2.05 3.77
CA PHE A 214 -4.10 -3.15 3.35
C PHE A 214 -5.22 -3.39 4.39
N PRO A 215 -6.50 -3.27 4.01
CA PRO A 215 -7.57 -3.44 4.95
C PRO A 215 -7.75 -4.93 5.28
N THR A 216 -7.71 -5.28 6.56
CA THR A 216 -7.82 -6.68 7.02
C THR A 216 -9.26 -7.05 7.43
N TYR A 217 -10.21 -6.12 7.24
CA TYR A 217 -11.56 -6.27 7.76
C TYR A 217 -12.36 -7.40 7.12
N PHE A 218 -12.04 -7.79 5.89
CA PHE A 218 -12.68 -8.89 5.17
C PHE A 218 -11.86 -10.20 5.20
N THR A 219 -10.66 -10.18 5.80
CA THR A 219 -9.80 -11.36 5.93
C THR A 219 -10.05 -12.06 7.27
N LYS A 220 -10.32 -13.37 7.24
CA LYS A 220 -10.50 -14.19 8.45
C LYS A 220 -9.15 -14.76 8.90
N GLY A 221 -8.84 -14.69 10.20
CA GLY A 221 -7.62 -15.29 10.76
C GLY A 221 -6.31 -14.62 10.34
N GLY A 222 -5.18 -15.25 10.64
CA GLY A 222 -3.82 -14.72 10.40
C GLY A 222 -3.37 -14.65 8.93
N GLU A 223 -4.28 -14.85 7.97
CA GLU A 223 -4.02 -14.92 6.53
C GLU A 223 -4.00 -13.55 5.85
N ALA A 224 -4.30 -12.47 6.57
CA ALA A 224 -4.31 -11.11 6.02
C ALA A 224 -3.00 -10.76 5.28
N SER A 225 -1.86 -11.19 5.82
CA SER A 225 -0.54 -10.97 5.24
C SER A 225 -0.31 -11.71 3.92
N SER A 226 -0.84 -12.93 3.77
CA SER A 226 -0.68 -13.70 2.52
C SER A 226 -1.63 -13.19 1.44
N VAL A 227 -2.86 -12.82 1.81
CA VAL A 227 -3.83 -12.21 0.89
C VAL A 227 -3.32 -10.86 0.40
N HIS A 228 -2.80 -10.02 1.30
CA HIS A 228 -2.12 -8.77 0.96
C HIS A 228 -1.00 -8.99 -0.06
N ALA A 229 -0.07 -9.88 0.26
CA ALA A 229 1.08 -10.17 -0.59
C ALA A 229 0.63 -10.62 -1.99
N SER A 230 -0.29 -11.58 -2.07
CA SER A 230 -0.81 -12.10 -3.32
C SER A 230 -1.47 -11.01 -4.18
N LEU A 231 -2.28 -10.15 -3.57
CA LEU A 231 -2.98 -9.07 -4.27
C LEU A 231 -1.98 -8.04 -4.83
N ASP A 232 -1.05 -7.57 -3.99
CA ASP A 232 -0.02 -6.60 -4.37
C ASP A 232 0.90 -7.13 -5.47
N LEU A 233 1.38 -8.37 -5.33
CA LEU A 233 2.26 -9.01 -6.30
C LEU A 233 1.56 -9.29 -7.64
N LYS A 234 0.30 -9.73 -7.61
CA LYS A 234 -0.47 -9.92 -8.84
C LYS A 234 -0.75 -8.60 -9.53
N LEU A 235 -1.06 -7.55 -8.78
CA LEU A 235 -1.24 -6.21 -9.35
C LEU A 235 0.07 -5.71 -9.96
N PHE A 236 1.20 -5.87 -9.26
CA PHE A 236 2.51 -5.51 -9.80
C PHE A 236 2.75 -6.23 -11.12
N ALA A 237 2.58 -7.55 -11.14
CA ALA A 237 2.84 -8.38 -12.31
C ALA A 237 1.94 -8.09 -13.51
N THR A 238 0.66 -7.77 -13.26
CA THR A 238 -0.33 -7.62 -14.33
C THR A 238 -0.57 -6.19 -14.76
N ARG A 239 -0.33 -5.21 -13.88
CA ARG A 239 -0.65 -3.79 -14.13
C ARG A 239 0.58 -2.89 -14.16
N ILE A 240 1.61 -3.14 -13.35
CA ILE A 240 2.76 -2.23 -13.20
C ILE A 240 3.97 -2.66 -14.03
N ALA A 241 4.34 -3.94 -13.97
CA ALA A 241 5.51 -4.46 -14.65
C ALA A 241 5.39 -4.41 -16.19
N PRO A 242 4.25 -4.80 -16.82
CA PRO A 242 4.12 -4.79 -18.27
C PRO A 242 4.32 -3.42 -18.94
N PRO A 243 3.69 -2.30 -18.48
CA PRO A 243 3.88 -1.01 -19.14
C PRO A 243 5.33 -0.50 -19.05
N LEU A 244 6.12 -0.96 -18.07
CA LEU A 244 7.55 -0.61 -17.91
C LEU A 244 8.51 -1.63 -18.53
N TRP A 245 8.01 -2.72 -19.13
CA TRP A 245 8.83 -3.85 -19.61
C TRP A 245 9.66 -4.51 -18.50
N VAL A 246 9.19 -4.49 -17.26
CA VAL A 246 9.90 -5.12 -16.15
C VAL A 246 9.76 -6.65 -16.26
N VAL A 247 10.91 -7.32 -16.38
CA VAL A 247 11.00 -8.80 -16.44
C VAL A 247 11.72 -9.38 -15.23
N ARG A 248 12.30 -8.53 -14.38
CA ARG A 248 13.11 -8.95 -13.23
C ARG A 248 12.82 -8.07 -12.02
N ARG A 249 12.44 -8.69 -10.91
CA ARG A 249 12.17 -8.03 -9.63
C ARG A 249 13.31 -8.34 -8.66
N PHE A 250 14.02 -7.29 -8.22
CA PHE A 250 15.10 -7.42 -7.24
C PHE A 250 14.60 -7.13 -5.83
N VAL A 251 15.01 -7.97 -4.89
CA VAL A 251 14.55 -7.95 -3.50
C VAL A 251 15.71 -8.31 -2.59
N GLY A 252 15.81 -7.64 -1.43
CA GLY A 252 16.77 -8.03 -0.39
C GLY A 252 16.23 -9.20 0.43
N SER A 253 17.09 -10.13 0.81
CA SER A 253 16.74 -11.18 1.77
C SER A 253 16.30 -10.57 3.11
N GLU A 254 15.31 -11.16 3.76
CA GLU A 254 14.83 -10.70 5.07
C GLU A 254 14.72 -11.86 6.07
N PRO A 255 15.82 -12.19 6.77
CA PRO A 255 15.83 -13.30 7.72
C PRO A 255 15.20 -12.96 9.07
N ILE A 256 14.99 -11.68 9.38
CA ILE A 256 14.60 -11.22 10.73
C ILE A 256 13.12 -10.89 10.81
N CYS A 257 12.52 -10.32 9.76
CA CYS A 257 11.10 -9.95 9.74
C CYS A 257 10.22 -11.07 9.17
N PRO A 258 9.40 -11.78 9.98
CA PRO A 258 8.56 -12.87 9.49
C PRO A 258 7.57 -12.43 8.42
N LEU A 259 7.00 -11.21 8.56
CA LEU A 259 6.04 -10.65 7.60
C LEU A 259 6.66 -10.48 6.22
N THR A 260 7.83 -9.85 6.15
CA THR A 260 8.55 -9.68 4.89
C THR A 260 9.06 -11.01 4.35
N GLY A 261 9.46 -11.95 5.22
CA GLY A 261 9.84 -13.31 4.80
C GLY A 261 8.70 -14.07 4.12
N VAL A 262 7.47 -13.93 4.63
CA VAL A 262 6.26 -14.45 3.97
C VAL A 262 6.03 -13.78 2.62
N TYR A 263 6.12 -12.45 2.57
CA TYR A 263 5.95 -11.68 1.33
C TYR A 263 6.99 -12.11 0.25
N ASN A 264 8.28 -12.25 0.60
CA ASN A 264 9.32 -12.71 -0.32
C ASN A 264 9.06 -14.13 -0.85
N ARG A 265 8.52 -15.02 0.00
CA ARG A 265 8.16 -16.39 -0.41
C ARG A 265 7.04 -16.37 -1.44
N ILE A 266 5.95 -15.65 -1.14
CA ILE A 266 4.81 -15.52 -2.05
C ILE A 266 5.25 -14.82 -3.36
N MET A 267 6.17 -13.86 -3.29
CA MET A 267 6.76 -13.22 -4.48
C MET A 267 7.43 -14.24 -5.42
N LYS A 268 8.25 -15.14 -4.87
CA LYS A 268 8.95 -16.18 -5.63
C LYS A 268 7.99 -17.23 -6.22
N GLU A 269 6.82 -17.42 -5.62
CA GLU A 269 5.78 -18.32 -6.13
C GLU A 269 4.90 -17.62 -7.19
N THR A 270 4.59 -16.34 -7.01
CA THR A 270 3.61 -15.60 -7.81
C THR A 270 4.18 -14.98 -9.08
N LEU A 271 5.38 -14.39 -9.01
CA LEU A 271 5.93 -13.58 -10.11
C LEU A 271 6.50 -14.42 -11.27
N PRO A 272 7.26 -15.51 -11.05
CA PRO A 272 7.85 -16.27 -12.17
C PRO A 272 6.83 -16.87 -13.15
N PRO A 273 5.69 -17.46 -12.70
CA PRO A 273 4.63 -17.91 -13.62
C PRO A 273 4.03 -16.77 -14.47
N LEU A 274 4.16 -15.52 -14.04
CA LEU A 274 3.68 -14.33 -14.73
C LEU A 274 4.77 -13.66 -15.59
N GLY A 275 5.91 -14.34 -15.79
CA GLY A 275 7.00 -13.87 -16.65
C GLY A 275 7.97 -12.90 -15.99
N ILE A 276 7.98 -12.82 -14.66
CA ILE A 276 8.87 -11.93 -13.90
C ILE A 276 9.81 -12.77 -13.03
N GLU A 277 11.10 -12.75 -13.36
CA GLU A 277 12.15 -13.38 -12.57
C GLU A 277 12.31 -12.66 -11.23
N VAL A 278 12.43 -13.42 -10.13
CA VAL A 278 12.70 -12.86 -8.80
C VAL A 278 14.15 -13.09 -8.44
N VAL A 279 14.91 -12.02 -8.27
CA VAL A 279 16.32 -12.07 -7.85
C VAL A 279 16.41 -11.60 -6.41
N GLU A 280 16.57 -12.56 -5.50
CA GLU A 280 16.80 -12.27 -4.08
C GLU A 280 18.30 -12.12 -3.80
N LEU A 281 18.67 -10.96 -3.24
CA LEU A 281 20.04 -10.58 -2.94
C LEU A 281 20.27 -10.60 -1.42
N ARG A 282 21.33 -11.28 -0.97
CA ARG A 282 21.68 -11.35 0.46
C ARG A 282 22.07 -9.98 0.98
N ARG A 283 21.47 -9.51 2.08
CA ARG A 283 21.78 -8.18 2.64
C ARG A 283 23.26 -8.02 3.03
N ILE A 284 23.74 -6.76 2.98
CA ILE A 284 25.00 -6.37 3.64
C ILE A 284 24.85 -6.54 5.15
N GLU A 285 25.87 -7.14 5.76
CA GLU A 285 26.15 -7.07 7.18
C GLU A 285 27.18 -5.96 7.43
N SER A 286 26.90 -5.03 8.36
CA SER A 286 27.88 -4.06 8.84
C SER A 286 28.35 -4.55 10.21
N GLY A 287 29.49 -5.26 10.25
CA GLY A 287 29.86 -6.04 11.43
C GLY A 287 28.90 -7.23 11.64
N GLU A 288 28.32 -7.37 12.84
CA GLU A 288 27.36 -8.43 13.20
C GLU A 288 25.88 -8.04 12.98
N GLN A 289 25.57 -6.82 12.51
CA GLN A 289 24.19 -6.33 12.38
C GLN A 289 23.76 -6.09 10.93
N VAL A 290 22.57 -6.58 10.61
CA VAL A 290 21.89 -6.34 9.34
C VAL A 290 21.47 -4.88 9.23
N VAL A 291 21.94 -4.18 8.19
CA VAL A 291 21.56 -2.77 7.95
C VAL A 291 20.08 -2.70 7.55
N SER A 292 19.23 -2.15 8.43
CA SER A 292 17.80 -1.97 8.17
C SER A 292 17.30 -0.58 8.56
N ALA A 293 16.25 -0.11 7.88
CA ALA A 293 15.61 1.16 8.22
C ALA A 293 14.95 1.14 9.61
N SER A 294 14.46 -0.01 10.07
CA SER A 294 13.88 -0.15 11.40
C SER A 294 14.93 0.05 12.50
N LEU A 295 16.13 -0.53 12.33
CA LEU A 295 17.25 -0.30 13.23
C LEU A 295 17.66 1.17 13.26
N VAL A 296 17.71 1.84 12.11
CA VAL A 296 18.00 3.28 12.05
C VAL A 296 16.97 4.09 12.85
N ARG A 297 15.67 3.80 12.72
CA ARG A 297 14.62 4.49 13.50
C ARG A 297 14.73 4.22 15.01
N GLU A 298 15.09 3.01 15.40
CA GLU A 298 15.33 2.64 16.80
C GLU A 298 16.53 3.39 17.41
N LEU A 299 17.65 3.47 16.69
CA LEU A 299 18.82 4.22 17.14
C LEU A 299 18.54 5.73 17.20
N LEU A 300 17.76 6.26 16.26
CA LEU A 300 17.31 7.65 16.28
C LEU A 300 16.44 7.96 17.51
N SER A 301 15.53 7.06 17.91
CA SER A 301 14.70 7.28 19.10
C SER A 301 15.52 7.22 20.40
N ARG A 302 16.68 6.56 20.39
CA ARG A 302 17.65 6.54 21.49
C ARG A 302 18.69 7.67 21.44
N GLY A 303 18.69 8.48 20.38
CA GLY A 303 19.67 9.56 20.19
C GLY A 303 21.08 9.07 19.81
N GLU A 304 21.24 7.82 19.37
CA GLU A 304 22.53 7.20 19.05
C GLU A 304 23.04 7.58 17.64
N MET A 305 23.26 8.87 17.41
CA MET A 305 23.58 9.43 16.09
C MET A 305 24.87 8.86 15.46
N GLU A 306 25.89 8.56 16.26
CA GLU A 306 27.14 7.96 15.78
C GLU A 306 26.94 6.57 15.18
N GLN A 307 26.00 5.78 15.73
CA GLN A 307 25.66 4.48 15.15
C GLN A 307 24.82 4.65 13.88
N VAL A 308 23.90 5.61 13.88
CA VAL A 308 23.09 5.94 12.69
C VAL A 308 23.99 6.30 11.50
N ARG A 309 25.03 7.12 11.71
CA ARG A 309 25.98 7.52 10.66
C ARG A 309 26.57 6.33 9.90
N LYS A 310 26.84 5.22 10.58
CA LYS A 310 27.43 4.00 9.99
C LYS A 310 26.46 3.22 9.13
N LEU A 311 25.15 3.46 9.24
CA LEU A 311 24.09 2.69 8.59
C LEU A 311 23.45 3.41 7.41
N VAL A 312 23.71 4.71 7.24
CA VAL A 312 23.05 5.54 6.23
C VAL A 312 24.05 6.19 5.25
N PRO A 313 23.66 6.41 3.98
CA PRO A 313 24.47 7.17 3.03
C PRO A 313 24.60 8.64 3.43
N ASP A 314 25.58 9.33 2.86
CA ASP A 314 25.86 10.75 3.13
C ASP A 314 24.63 11.65 2.94
N VAL A 315 23.85 11.43 1.89
CA VAL A 315 22.62 12.20 1.62
C VAL A 315 21.60 12.08 2.76
N THR A 316 21.45 10.88 3.34
CA THR A 316 20.53 10.66 4.45
C THR A 316 21.10 11.24 5.74
N TRP A 317 22.41 11.11 5.96
CA TRP A 317 23.06 11.72 7.11
C TRP A 317 22.91 13.24 7.13
N ALA A 318 23.19 13.90 6.00
CA ALA A 318 23.02 15.35 5.86
C ALA A 318 21.59 15.79 6.20
N TYR A 319 20.59 15.07 5.67
CA TYR A 319 19.18 15.31 5.97
C TYR A 319 18.84 15.13 7.46
N LEU A 320 19.34 14.07 8.12
CA LEU A 320 19.08 13.84 9.54
C LEU A 320 19.67 14.95 10.42
N VAL A 321 20.88 15.41 10.10
CA VAL A 321 21.52 16.54 10.80
C VAL A 321 20.74 17.83 10.61
N GLU A 322 20.24 18.10 9.40
CA GLU A 322 19.40 19.28 9.12
C GLU A 322 18.08 19.21 9.90
N ARG A 323 17.40 18.07 9.87
CA ARG A 323 16.15 17.84 10.60
C ARG A 323 16.32 17.99 12.11
N ALA A 324 17.42 17.52 12.67
CA ALA A 324 17.72 17.65 14.10
C ALA A 324 17.95 19.10 14.53
N LYS A 325 18.42 19.98 13.64
CA LYS A 325 18.55 21.42 13.91
C LYS A 325 17.18 22.10 13.96
N LYS A 326 16.32 21.82 12.99
CA LYS A 326 14.95 22.38 12.91
C LYS A 326 14.04 22.00 14.07
N ILE A 327 14.31 20.88 14.76
CA ILE A 327 13.53 20.46 15.95
C ILE A 327 13.99 21.21 17.22
N LYS A 328 15.20 21.78 17.22
CA LYS A 328 15.76 22.52 18.36
C LYS A 328 15.50 24.04 18.31
N GLU A 329 15.00 24.53 17.18
CA GLU A 329 14.57 25.92 16.95
C GLU A 329 13.06 26.04 17.18
#